data_AF-A0A7J6QCH8-F1
#
_entry.id   AF-A0A7J6QCH8-F1
#
_cell.length_a   1.000
_cell.length_b   1.000
_cell.length_c   1.000
_cell.angle_alpha   90.00
_cell.angle_beta   90.00
_cell.angle_gamma   90.00
#
_symmetry.space_group_name_H-M   'P 1'
#
loop_
_entity.id
_entity.type
_entity.pdbx_description
1 polymer ?
#
loop_
_entity_poly.entity_id
_entity_poly.type
_entity_poly.pdbx_seq_one_letter_code
_entity_poly.pdbx_strand_id
1 'polypeptide(L)'
;YIPPSLNHLKPSSGALSPDEASMLSQVIPYCKDRMQRLGLAMITFTGEYNFFRWTFANPRSVTQDDVVDVLRNIDLVGCDFVPSLNN
;
A
#
# COMPACT_ATOMS: atom_id res chain seq x y z
N TYR A 1 8.47 4.88 -16.54
CA TYR A 1 9.89 4.46 -16.49
C TYR A 1 10.12 3.80 -15.14
N ILE A 2 10.49 2.52 -15.10
CA ILE A 2 10.90 1.82 -13.87
C ILE A 2 12.41 1.60 -14.01
N PRO A 3 13.24 1.96 -13.00
CA PRO A 3 14.67 1.71 -13.03
C PRO A 3 14.96 0.21 -13.26
N PRO A 4 16.01 -0.16 -14.03
CA PRO A 4 16.32 -1.57 -14.32
C PRO A 4 16.48 -2.44 -13.07
N SER A 5 17.00 -1.88 -11.98
CA SER A 5 17.14 -2.56 -10.68
C SER A 5 15.80 -2.95 -10.04
N LEU A 6 14.71 -2.26 -10.39
CA LEU A 6 13.36 -2.51 -9.87
C LEU A 6 12.46 -3.25 -10.87
N ASN A 7 13.00 -3.77 -11.98
CA ASN A 7 12.22 -4.49 -12.98
C ASN A 7 11.53 -5.76 -12.43
N HIS A 8 12.07 -6.37 -11.37
CA HIS A 8 11.44 -7.51 -10.70
C HIS A 8 10.17 -7.13 -9.93
N LEU A 9 9.98 -5.83 -9.63
CA LEU A 9 8.74 -5.27 -9.05
C LEU A 9 7.77 -4.80 -10.14
N LYS A 10 8.14 -4.92 -11.41
CA LYS A 10 7.20 -4.66 -12.50
C LYS A 10 6.02 -5.62 -12.31
N PRO A 11 4.77 -5.15 -12.41
CA PRO A 11 3.62 -6.05 -12.38
C PRO A 11 3.91 -7.20 -13.33
N SER A 12 3.86 -8.44 -12.83
CA SER A 12 4.02 -9.64 -13.64
C SER A 12 3.12 -9.45 -14.85
N SER A 13 3.66 -9.62 -16.05
CA SER A 13 2.88 -9.51 -17.28
C SER A 13 1.81 -10.60 -17.28
N GLY A 14 0.62 -10.21 -16.83
CA GLY A 14 -0.57 -11.03 -16.64
C GLY A 14 -1.60 -10.17 -15.92
N ALA A 15 -2.83 -10.14 -16.41
CA ALA A 15 -3.92 -9.57 -15.65
C ALA A 15 -4.05 -10.38 -14.35
N LEU A 16 -4.17 -9.71 -13.20
CA LEU A 16 -4.62 -10.37 -11.99
C LEU A 16 -5.93 -11.09 -12.31
N SER A 17 -6.13 -12.29 -11.77
CA SER A 17 -7.46 -12.89 -11.80
C SER A 17 -8.46 -11.95 -11.11
N PRO A 18 -9.76 -12.00 -11.45
CA PRO A 18 -10.78 -11.18 -10.79
C PRO A 18 -10.75 -11.30 -9.26
N ASP A 19 -10.45 -12.49 -8.75
CA ASP A 19 -10.35 -12.75 -7.30
C ASP A 19 -9.12 -12.08 -6.68
N GLU A 20 -7.94 -12.19 -7.32
CA GLU A 20 -6.73 -11.50 -6.87
C GLU A 20 -6.89 -9.98 -6.92
N ALA A 21 -7.51 -9.46 -7.99
CA ALA A 21 -7.83 -8.05 -8.13
C ALA A 21 -8.80 -7.56 -7.03
N SER A 22 -9.85 -8.34 -6.77
CA SER A 22 -10.84 -8.06 -5.73
C SER A 22 -10.21 -8.06 -4.34
N MET A 23 -9.37 -9.06 -4.03
CA MET A 23 -8.64 -9.11 -2.75
C MET A 23 -7.71 -7.91 -2.60
N LEU A 24 -6.89 -7.61 -3.62
CA LEU A 24 -5.96 -6.50 -3.59
C LEU A 24 -6.68 -5.15 -3.41
N SER A 25 -7.85 -5.00 -4.03
CA SER A 25 -8.68 -3.79 -3.91
C SER A 25 -9.19 -3.55 -2.48
N GLN A 26 -9.22 -4.58 -1.62
CA GLN A 26 -9.67 -4.49 -0.22
C GLN A 26 -8.51 -4.24 0.76
N VAL A 27 -7.32 -4.78 0.48
CA VAL A 27 -6.14 -4.68 1.35
C VAL A 27 -5.77 -3.22 1.58
N ILE A 28 -5.69 -2.42 0.52
CA ILE A 28 -5.15 -1.06 0.63
C ILE A 28 -6.09 -0.11 1.39
N PRO A 29 -7.42 -0.12 1.16
CA PRO A 29 -8.37 0.60 2.01
C PRO A 29 -8.30 0.17 3.48
N TYR A 30 -8.15 -1.12 3.76
CA TYR A 30 -7.96 -1.62 5.13
C TYR A 30 -6.70 -1.04 5.78
N CYS A 31 -5.55 -1.12 5.09
CA CYS A 31 -4.29 -0.58 5.61
C CYS A 31 -4.41 0.93 5.88
N LYS A 32 -5.01 1.70 4.95
CA LYS A 32 -5.26 3.12 5.15
C LYS A 32 -6.06 3.38 6.43
N ASP A 33 -7.23 2.75 6.56
CA ASP A 33 -8.13 2.98 7.70
C ASP A 33 -7.46 2.61 9.03
N ARG A 34 -6.80 1.44 9.07
CA ARG A 34 -6.12 0.95 10.27
C ARG A 34 -4.93 1.83 10.67
N MET A 35 -4.06 2.20 9.73
CA MET A 35 -2.94 3.11 10.00
C MET A 35 -3.40 4.48 10.49
N GLN A 36 -4.49 5.01 9.92
CA GLN A 36 -5.04 6.30 10.31
C GLN A 36 -5.67 6.25 11.72
N ARG A 37 -6.39 5.18 12.08
CA ARG A 37 -6.95 4.99 13.43
C ARG A 37 -5.87 4.84 14.50
N LEU A 38 -4.75 4.20 14.15
CA LEU A 38 -3.60 4.03 15.05
C LEU A 38 -2.68 5.26 15.11
N GLY A 39 -2.94 6.29 14.30
CA GLY A 39 -2.12 7.50 14.25
C GLY A 39 -0.71 7.27 13.65
N LEU A 40 -0.52 6.22 12.86
CA LEU A 40 0.79 5.83 12.31
C LEU A 40 1.16 6.66 11.08
N ALA A 41 0.25 6.73 10.11
CA ALA A 41 0.42 7.52 8.90
C ALA A 41 -0.92 7.82 8.25
N MET A 42 -0.94 8.89 7.45
CA MET A 42 -2.05 9.19 6.55
C MET A 42 -1.59 9.05 5.10
N ILE A 43 -2.00 7.96 4.46
CA ILE A 43 -1.61 7.61 3.09
C ILE A 43 -2.87 7.57 2.22
N THR A 44 -2.80 8.15 1.02
CA THR A 44 -3.88 8.03 0.03
C THR A 44 -3.64 6.84 -0.89
N PHE A 45 -4.66 6.41 -1.61
CA PHE A 45 -4.52 5.39 -2.64
C PHE A 45 -5.32 5.78 -3.89
N THR A 46 -5.00 5.17 -5.03
CA THR A 46 -5.65 5.47 -6.32
C THR A 46 -5.52 4.31 -7.31
N GLY A 47 -6.32 4.34 -8.36
CA GLY A 47 -6.25 3.39 -9.48
C GLY A 47 -7.11 2.14 -9.27
N GLU A 48 -7.15 1.29 -10.30
CA GLU A 48 -8.04 0.13 -10.40
C GLU A 48 -7.87 -0.89 -9.25
N TYR A 49 -6.64 -1.05 -8.75
CA TYR A 49 -6.31 -1.96 -7.65
C TYR A 49 -5.92 -1.24 -6.37
N ASN A 50 -6.31 0.04 -6.25
CA ASN A 50 -6.07 0.87 -5.07
C ASN A 50 -4.60 0.99 -4.64
N PHE A 51 -3.64 1.16 -5.55
CA PHE A 51 -2.22 1.32 -5.16
C PHE A 51 -1.99 2.50 -4.21
N PHE A 52 -1.06 2.34 -3.26
CA PHE A 52 -0.65 3.44 -2.37
C PHE A 52 -0.09 4.61 -3.17
N ARG A 53 -0.63 5.79 -2.91
CA ARG A 53 -0.11 7.08 -3.34
C ARG A 53 0.21 7.90 -2.10
N TRP A 54 1.48 7.88 -1.74
CA TRP A 54 1.98 8.62 -0.60
C TRP A 54 2.62 9.95 -1.04
N THR A 55 2.41 11.01 -0.28
CA THR A 55 2.93 12.35 -0.57
C THR A 55 3.37 13.01 0.72
N PHE A 56 4.57 13.58 0.72
CA PHE A 56 5.09 14.37 1.84
C PHE A 56 4.61 15.81 1.73
N ALA A 57 3.70 16.23 2.60
CA ALA A 57 3.20 17.60 2.62
C ALA A 57 4.26 18.62 3.09
N ASN A 58 5.20 18.18 3.93
CA ASN A 58 6.35 18.96 4.35
C ASN A 58 7.64 18.15 4.10
N PRO A 59 8.16 18.13 2.87
CA PRO A 59 9.31 17.30 2.51
C PRO A 59 10.61 17.70 3.22
N ARG A 60 10.70 18.92 3.80
CA ARG A 60 11.90 19.38 4.53
C ARG A 60 12.02 18.78 5.92
N SER A 61 10.92 18.29 6.48
CA SER A 61 10.86 17.70 7.82
C SER A 61 10.78 16.18 7.77
N VAL A 62 10.89 15.58 6.59
CA VAL A 62 10.86 14.13 6.39
C VAL A 62 12.27 13.63 6.31
N THR A 63 12.57 12.67 7.16
CA THR A 63 13.84 11.94 7.20
C THR A 63 13.71 10.60 6.51
N GLN A 64 14.83 9.95 6.21
CA GLN A 64 14.84 8.58 5.72
C GLN A 64 14.18 7.61 6.71
N ASP A 65 14.35 7.85 8.01
CA ASP A 65 13.78 7.01 9.07
C ASP A 65 12.25 7.07 9.05
N ASP A 66 11.66 8.26 8.82
CA ASP A 66 10.21 8.40 8.63
C ASP A 66 9.70 7.56 7.44
N VAL A 67 10.49 7.48 6.36
CA VAL A 67 10.16 6.64 5.19
C VAL A 67 10.17 5.16 5.56
N VAL A 68 11.22 4.72 6.24
CA VAL A 68 11.38 3.33 6.68
C VAL A 68 10.28 2.94 7.65
N ASP A 69 9.93 3.80 8.60
CA ASP A 69 8.90 3.54 9.60
C ASP A 69 7.52 3.43 8.95
N VAL A 70 7.19 4.27 7.98
CA VAL A 70 5.92 4.16 7.26
C VAL A 70 5.85 2.86 6.44
N LEU A 71 6.92 2.49 5.74
CA LEU A 71 6.97 1.21 5.02
C LEU A 71 6.81 0.01 5.96
N ARG A 72 7.48 0.04 7.13
CA ARG A 72 7.34 -1.00 8.15
C ARG A 72 5.91 -1.07 8.69
N ASN A 73 5.27 0.07 8.93
CA ASN A 73 3.90 0.11 9.42
C ASN A 73 2.88 -0.40 8.38
N ILE A 74 3.11 -0.13 7.09
CA ILE A 74 2.29 -0.72 6.01
C ILE A 74 2.40 -2.25 6.03
N ASP A 75 3.61 -2.78 6.16
CA ASP A 75 3.86 -4.23 6.19
C ASP A 75 3.22 -4.90 7.43
N LEU A 76 3.43 -4.33 8.62
CA LEU A 76 2.85 -4.81 9.86
C LEU A 76 1.32 -4.83 9.81
N VAL A 77 0.70 -3.74 9.35
CA VAL A 77 -0.77 -3.66 9.25
C VAL A 77 -1.29 -4.59 8.15
N GLY A 78 -0.57 -4.71 7.03
CA GLY A 78 -0.94 -5.61 5.93
C GLY A 78 -0.97 -7.08 6.34
N CYS A 79 -0.03 -7.51 7.20
CA CYS A 79 0.00 -8.87 7.74
C CYS A 79 -1.26 -9.23 8.57
N ASP A 80 -1.90 -8.24 9.19
CA ASP A 80 -3.12 -8.44 9.99
C ASP A 80 -4.40 -8.52 9.13
N PHE A 81 -4.30 -8.31 7.81
CA PHE A 81 -5.46 -8.34 6.94
C PHE A 81 -6.03 -9.75 6.81
N VAL A 82 -7.28 -9.91 7.26
CA VAL A 82 -8.09 -11.09 6.99
C VAL A 82 -9.15 -10.69 5.96
N PRO A 83 -9.17 -11.30 4.76
CA PRO A 83 -10.17 -10.98 3.76
C PRO A 83 -11.58 -11.18 4.33
N SER A 84 -12.48 -10.21 4.12
CA SER A 84 -13.90 -10.46 4.32
C SER A 84 -14.33 -11.53 3.31
N LEU A 85 -14.64 -12.73 3.81
CA LEU A 85 -15.32 -13.75 3.02
C LEU A 85 -16.70 -13.19 2.68
N ASN A 86 -16.83 -12.63 1.48
CA ASN A 86 -18.14 -12.31 0.93
C ASN A 86 -18.83 -13.65 0.64
N ASN A 87 -19.85 -13.99 1.45
CA ASN A 87 -20.90 -14.93 1.07
C ASN A 87 -21.80 -14.31 0.00
#